data_AF-A0A081LCJ9-F1
#
_entry.id   AF-A0A081LCJ9-F1
#
_cell.length_a   1.000
_cell.length_b   1.000
_cell.length_c   1.000
_cell.angle_alpha   90.00
_cell.angle_beta   90.00
_cell.angle_gamma   90.00
#
_symmetry.space_group_name_H-M   'P 1'
#
loop_
_entity.id
_entity.type
_entity.pdbx_description
1 polymer ?
#
loop_
_entity_poly.entity_id
_entity_poly.type
_entity_poly.pdbx_seq_one_letter_code
_entity_poly.pdbx_strand_id
1 'polypeptide(L)'
;MGKLILKSSKLHSLNDSENVDLADFHFDIKQFKIPTAMLIQKDGFTTRIEKEKNLNGELVETGKYSVTFKVYDRPFIELVLQNGGTEIGSPITVIVEKQDSLPILDDYEDGEFIPISFSGLKVKPKKVQKKAFVGQGKPMIDTWQYSELKVEADSYIIGEAHESSKSK
;
A
#
# COMPACT_ATOMS: atom_id res chain seq x y z
N MET A 1 -9.13 32.71 -0.46
CA MET A 1 -8.18 31.70 -0.96
C MET A 1 -7.24 31.35 0.19
N GLY A 2 -7.12 30.07 0.56
CA GLY A 2 -6.23 29.64 1.62
C GLY A 2 -4.76 29.81 1.23
N LYS A 3 -3.92 30.32 2.13
CA LYS A 3 -2.48 30.47 1.91
C LYS A 3 -1.85 29.07 1.80
N LEU A 4 -1.23 28.77 0.66
CA LEU A 4 -0.44 27.55 0.48
C LEU A 4 0.91 27.75 1.17
N ILE A 5 1.12 27.05 2.29
CA ILE A 5 2.37 27.09 3.05
C ILE A 5 3.06 25.74 2.90
N LEU A 6 4.24 25.76 2.29
CA LEU A 6 5.10 24.57 2.19
C LEU A 6 5.80 24.37 3.55
N LYS A 7 5.55 23.25 4.23
CA LYS A 7 6.28 22.89 5.46
C LYS A 7 7.67 22.37 5.07
N SER A 8 8.67 23.24 5.11
CA SER A 8 10.05 22.89 4.75
C SER A 8 10.65 21.86 5.71
N SER A 9 11.06 20.70 5.20
CA SER A 9 12.11 19.92 5.87
C SER A 9 13.08 19.23 4.91
N LYS A 10 12.67 18.88 3.68
CA LYS A 10 13.61 18.53 2.58
C LYS A 10 12.99 18.92 1.24
N LEU A 11 13.54 19.94 0.58
CA LEU A 11 13.16 20.34 -0.77
C LEU A 11 14.04 19.57 -1.75
N HIS A 12 13.44 18.71 -2.57
CA HIS A 12 14.12 18.10 -3.71
C HIS A 12 13.82 18.94 -4.95
N SER A 13 14.85 19.52 -5.55
CA SER A 13 14.74 20.26 -6.82
C SER A 13 14.51 19.26 -7.95
N LEU A 14 13.34 19.33 -8.60
CA LEU A 14 13.02 18.48 -9.75
C LEU A 14 13.72 18.93 -11.06
N ASN A 15 14.45 20.04 -11.00
CA ASN A 15 15.18 20.63 -12.13
C ASN A 15 16.69 20.47 -12.02
N ASP A 16 17.21 20.07 -10.86
CA ASP A 16 18.63 19.78 -10.73
C ASP A 16 18.92 18.41 -11.36
N SER A 17 20.08 18.31 -11.99
CA SER A 17 20.50 17.27 -12.93
C SER A 17 20.60 15.84 -12.36
N GLU A 18 20.10 15.64 -11.14
CA GLU A 18 19.98 14.34 -10.50
C GLU A 18 18.75 13.61 -11.07
N ASN A 19 18.91 12.35 -11.45
CA ASN A 19 17.79 11.48 -11.82
C ASN A 19 16.95 11.18 -10.56
N VAL A 20 16.13 12.13 -10.13
CA VAL A 20 15.21 11.96 -9.01
C VAL A 20 14.06 11.07 -9.46
N ASP A 21 13.94 9.87 -8.89
CA ASP A 21 12.77 9.03 -9.11
C ASP A 21 11.60 9.52 -8.25
N LEU A 22 10.57 10.02 -8.90
CA LEU A 22 9.36 10.46 -8.23
C LEU A 22 8.64 9.32 -7.50
N ALA A 23 8.91 8.05 -7.83
CA ALA A 23 8.38 6.90 -7.12
C ALA A 23 8.93 6.74 -5.69
N ASP A 24 10.07 7.38 -5.38
CA ASP A 24 10.71 7.29 -4.07
C ASP A 24 10.11 8.25 -3.03
N PHE A 25 9.23 9.17 -3.44
CA PHE A 25 8.57 10.09 -2.51
C PHE A 25 7.43 9.42 -1.76
N HIS A 26 7.24 9.85 -0.51
CA HIS A 26 6.13 9.43 0.33
C HIS A 26 5.23 10.61 0.67
N PHE A 27 3.94 10.35 0.76
CA PHE A 27 2.99 11.29 1.31
C PHE A 27 2.79 11.06 2.80
N ASP A 28 2.44 12.12 3.52
CA ASP A 28 2.03 12.01 4.91
C ASP A 28 0.76 11.17 5.01
N ILE A 29 0.87 10.00 5.65
CA ILE A 29 -0.21 9.03 5.82
C ILE A 29 -1.43 9.63 6.51
N LYS A 30 -1.24 10.66 7.36
CA LYS A 30 -2.33 11.35 8.08
C LYS A 30 -3.30 12.08 7.16
N GLN A 31 -2.91 12.32 5.91
CA GLN A 31 -3.79 12.92 4.89
C GLN A 31 -4.75 11.90 4.28
N PHE A 32 -4.56 10.61 4.56
CA PHE A 32 -5.35 9.50 4.03
C PHE A 32 -6.17 8.84 5.14
N LYS A 33 -7.36 8.37 4.80
CA LYS A 33 -8.21 7.60 5.72
C LYS A 33 -7.74 6.15 5.75
N ILE A 34 -6.65 5.88 6.46
CA ILE A 34 -6.14 4.52 6.67
C ILE A 34 -6.61 4.03 8.04
N PRO A 35 -7.27 2.85 8.12
CA PRO A 35 -7.72 2.25 9.37
C PRO A 35 -6.58 2.11 10.38
N THR A 36 -6.88 2.31 11.66
CA THR A 36 -5.91 2.05 12.73
C THR A 36 -5.99 0.61 13.22
N ALA A 37 -7.18 0.02 13.20
CA ALA A 37 -7.42 -1.38 13.51
C ALA A 37 -7.86 -2.10 12.24
N MET A 38 -7.02 -3.03 11.78
CA MET A 38 -7.12 -3.61 10.44
C MET A 38 -7.53 -5.07 10.50
N LEU A 39 -8.41 -5.46 9.58
CA LEU A 39 -8.82 -6.84 9.33
C LEU A 39 -8.55 -7.21 7.87
N ILE A 40 -8.27 -8.48 7.62
CA ILE A 40 -8.28 -9.08 6.28
C ILE A 40 -9.25 -10.25 6.29
N GLN A 41 -9.78 -10.63 5.14
CA GLN A 41 -10.41 -11.94 5.00
C GLN A 41 -9.35 -12.99 4.67
N LYS A 42 -9.63 -14.27 4.94
CA LYS A 42 -8.74 -15.39 4.58
C LYS A 42 -8.32 -15.35 3.10
N ASP A 43 -9.27 -15.16 2.19
CA ASP A 43 -9.00 -15.01 0.74
C ASP A 43 -8.71 -13.56 0.33
N GLY A 44 -8.51 -12.68 1.30
CA GLY A 44 -8.34 -11.24 1.15
C GLY A 44 -6.95 -10.82 0.70
N PHE A 45 -6.13 -11.71 0.13
CA PHE A 45 -4.79 -11.37 -0.33
C PHE A 45 -4.47 -11.96 -1.70
N THR A 46 -3.51 -11.33 -2.39
CA THR A 46 -2.99 -11.81 -3.67
C THR A 46 -1.48 -11.72 -3.64
N THR A 47 -0.82 -12.66 -4.31
CA THR A 47 0.63 -12.80 -4.29
C THR A 47 1.19 -12.74 -5.70
N ARG A 48 2.33 -12.06 -5.87
CA ARG A 48 3.05 -11.99 -7.13
C ARG A 48 4.54 -12.21 -6.89
N ILE A 49 5.18 -13.01 -7.75
CA ILE A 49 6.64 -13.16 -7.74
C ILE A 49 7.28 -11.86 -8.25
N GLU A 50 8.22 -11.33 -7.48
CA GLU A 50 8.95 -10.13 -7.83
C GLU A 50 9.99 -10.41 -8.91
N LYS A 51 10.05 -9.50 -9.89
CA LYS A 51 11.01 -9.54 -10.99
C LYS A 51 11.83 -8.27 -10.98
N GLU A 52 13.14 -8.41 -11.05
CA GLU A 52 14.07 -7.29 -11.17
C GLU A 52 14.81 -7.37 -12.50
N LYS A 53 15.24 -6.22 -13.01
CA LYS A 53 16.08 -6.19 -14.20
C LYS A 53 17.50 -6.58 -13.82
N ASN A 54 18.04 -7.62 -14.47
CA ASN A 54 19.45 -7.95 -14.35
C ASN A 54 20.33 -6.89 -15.04
N LEU A 55 21.66 -7.02 -14.92
CA LEU A 55 22.63 -6.12 -15.56
C LEU A 55 22.48 -6.07 -17.10
N ASN A 56 21.86 -7.08 -17.70
CA ASN A 56 21.58 -7.17 -19.14
C ASN A 56 20.21 -6.59 -19.52
N GLY A 57 19.43 -6.07 -18.56
CA GLY A 57 18.12 -5.48 -18.77
C GLY A 57 16.95 -6.47 -18.85
N GLU A 58 17.20 -7.76 -18.66
CA GLU A 58 16.17 -8.82 -18.66
C GLU A 58 15.49 -8.92 -17.30
N LEU A 59 14.18 -9.19 -17.30
CA LEU A 59 13.41 -9.40 -16.06
C LEU A 59 13.65 -10.81 -15.53
N VAL A 60 14.35 -10.91 -14.41
CA VAL A 60 14.66 -12.16 -13.72
C VAL A 60 13.86 -12.23 -12.42
N GLU A 61 13.35 -13.42 -12.10
CA GLU A 61 12.64 -13.66 -10.84
C GLU A 61 13.62 -13.59 -9.66
N THR A 62 13.25 -12.83 -8.65
CA THR A 62 14.09 -12.57 -7.46
C THR A 62 13.99 -13.68 -6.40
N GLY A 63 13.04 -14.60 -6.56
CA GLY A 63 12.65 -15.56 -5.53
C GLY A 63 11.83 -14.96 -4.38
N LYS A 64 11.52 -13.66 -4.43
CA LYS A 64 10.71 -12.96 -3.43
C LYS A 64 9.29 -12.74 -3.90
N TYR A 65 8.40 -12.49 -2.94
CA TYR A 65 6.99 -12.25 -3.15
C TYR A 65 6.60 -10.82 -2.80
N SER A 66 5.73 -10.26 -3.63
CA SER A 66 4.92 -9.09 -3.30
C SER A 66 3.53 -9.59 -2.90
N VAL A 67 3.11 -9.25 -1.69
CA VAL A 67 1.81 -9.64 -1.14
C VAL A 67 0.93 -8.40 -1.05
N THR A 68 -0.26 -8.48 -1.63
CA THR A 68 -1.23 -7.40 -1.68
C THR A 68 -2.46 -7.81 -0.87
N PHE A 69 -2.71 -7.11 0.23
CA PHE A 69 -3.83 -7.35 1.14
C PHE A 69 -4.99 -6.40 0.87
N LYS A 70 -6.22 -6.93 0.92
CA LYS A 70 -7.47 -6.19 1.03
C LYS A 70 -7.79 -6.00 2.50
N VAL A 71 -7.59 -4.77 2.98
CA VAL A 71 -7.69 -4.40 4.38
C VAL A 71 -8.99 -3.67 4.65
N TYR A 72 -9.70 -4.11 5.68
CA TYR A 72 -10.94 -3.52 6.17
C TYR A 72 -10.73 -2.85 7.52
N ASP A 73 -11.57 -1.85 7.81
CA ASP A 73 -11.59 -1.16 9.10
C ASP A 73 -12.36 -2.00 10.12
N ARG A 74 -11.70 -2.44 11.19
CA ARG A 74 -12.29 -3.31 12.21
C ARG A 74 -13.59 -2.73 12.82
N PRO A 75 -13.61 -1.47 13.29
CA PRO A 75 -14.83 -0.89 13.88
C PRO A 75 -16.00 -0.84 12.91
N PHE A 76 -15.72 -0.63 11.61
CA PHE A 76 -16.77 -0.65 10.59
C PHE A 76 -17.35 -2.04 10.38
N ILE A 77 -16.49 -3.07 10.27
CA ILE A 77 -16.94 -4.45 10.10
C ILE A 77 -17.74 -4.92 11.33
N GLU A 78 -17.25 -4.64 12.54
CA GLU A 78 -17.97 -4.95 13.78
C GLU A 78 -19.35 -4.30 13.81
N LEU A 79 -19.47 -3.03 13.41
CA LEU A 79 -20.74 -2.33 13.32
C LEU A 79 -21.69 -2.99 12.32
N VAL A 80 -21.21 -3.37 11.13
CA VAL A 80 -22.03 -4.04 10.10
C VAL A 80 -22.57 -5.37 10.63
N LEU A 81 -21.71 -6.20 11.22
CA LEU A 81 -22.08 -7.50 11.77
C LEU A 81 -23.08 -7.38 12.92
N GLN A 82 -22.88 -6.43 13.84
CA GLN A 82 -23.79 -6.19 14.97
C GLN A 82 -25.20 -5.76 14.51
N ASN A 83 -25.30 -5.08 13.38
CA ASN A 83 -26.59 -4.65 12.81
C ASN A 83 -27.20 -5.68 11.84
N GLY A 84 -26.58 -6.85 11.67
CA GLY A 84 -27.03 -7.88 10.72
C GLY A 84 -26.90 -7.47 9.25
N GLY A 85 -26.06 -6.48 8.95
CA GLY A 85 -25.77 -6.04 7.59
C GLY A 85 -24.83 -7.00 6.87
N THR A 86 -24.90 -7.01 5.54
CA THR A 86 -24.02 -7.82 4.67
C THR A 86 -23.10 -6.97 3.80
N GLU A 87 -23.31 -5.64 3.80
CA GLU A 87 -22.54 -4.70 3.00
C GLU A 87 -21.22 -4.36 3.71
N ILE A 88 -20.17 -5.09 3.34
CA ILE A 88 -18.80 -4.75 3.71
C ILE A 88 -18.29 -3.67 2.74
N GLY A 89 -17.85 -2.53 3.27
CA GLY A 89 -17.38 -1.41 2.46
C GLY A 89 -16.16 -1.77 1.60
N SER A 90 -15.75 -0.86 0.72
CA SER A 90 -14.57 -1.09 -0.14
C SER A 90 -13.29 -1.23 0.70
N PRO A 91 -12.50 -2.30 0.50
CA PRO A 91 -11.23 -2.45 1.21
C PRO A 91 -10.18 -1.46 0.71
N ILE A 92 -9.20 -1.18 1.56
CA ILE A 92 -7.96 -0.50 1.19
C ILE A 92 -6.92 -1.54 0.83
N THR A 93 -6.15 -1.27 -0.21
CA THR A 93 -5.08 -2.16 -0.65
C THR A 93 -3.76 -1.79 0.03
N VAL A 94 -3.18 -2.72 0.79
CA VAL A 94 -1.84 -2.58 1.38
C VAL A 94 -0.90 -3.59 0.73
N ILE A 95 0.23 -3.11 0.21
CA ILE A 95 1.22 -3.93 -0.49
C ILE A 95 2.44 -4.11 0.41
N VAL A 96 2.91 -5.34 0.55
CA VAL A 96 4.16 -5.67 1.25
C VAL A 96 5.08 -6.36 0.24
N GLU A 97 6.18 -5.69 -0.10
CA GLU A 97 7.15 -6.14 -1.10
C GLU A 97 8.27 -6.93 -0.42
N LYS A 98 9.05 -7.66 -1.22
CA LYS A 98 10.27 -8.37 -0.84
C LYS A 98 10.10 -9.41 0.27
N GLN A 99 8.94 -10.06 0.32
CA GLN A 99 8.63 -11.10 1.30
C GLN A 99 9.28 -12.43 0.91
N ASP A 100 9.88 -13.11 1.89
CA ASP A 100 10.49 -14.42 1.69
C ASP A 100 9.48 -15.57 1.82
N SER A 101 8.30 -15.30 2.40
CA SER A 101 7.24 -16.29 2.61
C SER A 101 5.84 -15.73 2.32
N LEU A 102 4.91 -16.64 2.05
CA LEU A 102 3.49 -16.32 1.87
C LEU A 102 2.75 -16.28 3.21
N PRO A 103 1.62 -15.56 3.31
CA PRO A 103 0.72 -15.66 4.45
C PRO A 103 0.25 -17.10 4.66
N ILE A 104 0.29 -17.59 5.90
CA ILE A 104 -0.24 -18.90 6.31
C ILE A 104 -1.52 -18.65 7.09
N LEU A 105 -2.66 -19.13 6.57
CA LEU A 105 -4.00 -18.87 7.13
C LEU A 105 -4.82 -20.16 7.31
N ASP A 106 -4.15 -21.31 7.37
CA ASP A 106 -4.79 -22.63 7.40
C ASP A 106 -5.64 -22.84 8.67
N ASP A 107 -5.28 -22.15 9.76
CA ASP A 107 -5.96 -22.21 11.06
C ASP A 107 -7.27 -21.39 11.11
N TYR A 108 -7.59 -20.62 10.06
CA TYR A 108 -8.75 -19.74 10.02
C TYR A 108 -9.87 -20.28 9.11
N GLU A 109 -11.11 -19.94 9.44
CA GLU A 109 -12.30 -20.37 8.69
C GLU A 109 -12.53 -19.54 7.42
N ASP A 110 -13.23 -20.13 6.46
CA ASP A 110 -13.59 -19.43 5.23
C ASP A 110 -14.62 -18.32 5.53
N GLY A 111 -14.32 -17.11 5.06
CA GLY A 111 -15.12 -15.91 5.35
C GLY A 111 -14.79 -15.23 6.69
N GLU A 112 -13.86 -15.79 7.48
CA GLU A 112 -13.40 -15.17 8.72
C GLU A 112 -12.65 -13.86 8.45
N PHE A 113 -12.89 -12.86 9.31
CA PHE A 113 -12.09 -11.64 9.36
C PHE A 113 -10.98 -11.77 10.40
N ILE A 114 -9.75 -11.71 9.92
CA ILE A 114 -8.55 -11.99 10.69
C ILE A 114 -7.84 -10.66 10.98
N PRO A 115 -7.47 -10.39 12.25
CA PRO A 115 -6.65 -9.24 12.60
C PRO A 115 -5.32 -9.23 11.84
N ILE A 116 -4.93 -8.06 11.35
CA ILE A 116 -3.60 -7.84 10.76
C ILE A 116 -3.03 -6.53 11.29
N SER A 117 -1.72 -6.49 11.47
CA SER A 117 -0.97 -5.27 11.80
C SER A 117 0.15 -5.07 10.80
N PHE A 118 0.36 -3.84 10.36
CA PHE A 118 1.42 -3.47 9.42
C PHE A 118 2.44 -2.55 10.08
N SER A 119 3.72 -2.75 9.79
CA SER A 119 4.80 -1.87 10.22
C SER A 119 5.30 -1.02 9.07
N GLY A 120 5.66 0.24 9.36
CA GLY A 120 6.28 1.12 8.36
C GLY A 120 5.35 1.54 7.23
N LEU A 121 4.03 1.68 7.48
CA LEU A 121 3.05 2.11 6.49
C LEU A 121 3.44 3.45 5.84
N LYS A 122 3.46 3.47 4.51
CA LYS A 122 3.82 4.62 3.68
C LYS A 122 2.84 4.71 2.51
N VAL A 123 2.46 5.93 2.12
CA VAL A 123 1.72 6.15 0.87
C VAL A 123 2.69 6.64 -0.18
N LYS A 124 2.82 5.90 -1.28
CA LYS A 124 3.76 6.18 -2.37
C LYS A 124 3.04 6.33 -3.71
N PRO A 125 3.61 7.05 -4.67
CA PRO A 125 3.22 6.95 -6.07
C PRO A 125 3.38 5.52 -6.59
N LYS A 126 2.31 4.98 -7.18
CA LYS A 126 2.36 3.71 -7.92
C LYS A 126 2.72 3.92 -9.38
N LYS A 127 2.26 5.02 -9.98
CA LYS A 127 2.53 5.34 -11.39
C LYS A 127 2.74 6.83 -11.58
N VAL A 128 3.92 7.18 -12.06
CA VAL A 128 4.32 8.54 -12.43
C VAL A 128 4.18 8.70 -13.95
N GLN A 129 3.41 9.70 -14.38
CA GLN A 129 3.32 10.11 -15.78
C GLN A 129 4.23 11.31 -16.01
N LYS A 130 5.02 11.25 -17.09
CA LYS A 130 5.95 12.32 -17.49
C LYS A 130 5.44 13.19 -18.65
N LYS A 131 4.34 12.78 -19.28
CA LYS A 131 3.66 13.50 -20.38
C LYS A 131 2.16 13.40 -20.21
N ALA A 132 1.45 14.51 -20.35
CA ALA A 132 0.00 14.54 -20.30
C ALA A 132 -0.59 15.25 -21.53
N PHE A 133 -1.79 14.80 -21.91
CA PHE A 133 -2.56 15.38 -22.99
C PHE A 133 -3.43 16.52 -22.43
N VAL A 134 -3.23 17.75 -22.91
CA VAL A 134 -3.91 18.96 -22.40
C VAL A 134 -5.13 19.40 -23.23
N GLY A 135 -5.58 18.55 -24.16
CA GLY A 135 -6.79 18.78 -24.95
C GLY A 135 -6.61 18.43 -26.43
N GLN A 136 -7.74 18.22 -27.12
CA GLN A 136 -7.77 17.82 -28.52
C GLN A 136 -7.09 18.88 -29.41
N GLY A 137 -6.11 18.46 -30.22
CA GLY A 137 -5.35 19.35 -31.12
C GLY A 137 -4.15 20.08 -30.48
N LYS A 138 -3.85 19.85 -29.20
CA LYS A 138 -2.64 20.41 -28.56
C LYS A 138 -1.51 19.38 -28.45
N PRO A 139 -0.23 19.79 -28.56
CA PRO A 139 0.89 18.89 -28.34
C PRO A 139 0.87 18.36 -26.90
N MET A 140 1.36 17.14 -26.71
CA MET A 140 1.63 16.61 -25.37
C MET A 140 2.64 17.53 -24.68
N ILE A 141 2.35 17.89 -23.43
CA ILE A 141 3.28 18.65 -22.61
C ILE A 141 4.03 17.70 -21.68
N ASP A 142 5.31 17.98 -21.45
CA ASP A 142 6.06 17.33 -20.39
C ASP A 142 5.51 17.83 -19.05
N THR A 143 4.93 16.92 -18.29
CA THR A 143 4.40 17.20 -16.96
C THR A 143 4.57 15.99 -16.08
N TRP A 144 4.84 16.25 -14.81
CA TRP A 144 5.02 15.21 -13.82
C TRP A 144 3.74 15.06 -13.01
N GLN A 145 3.04 13.96 -13.20
CA GLN A 145 1.78 13.68 -12.53
C GLN A 145 1.80 12.31 -11.85
N TYR A 146 1.40 12.28 -10.58
CA TYR A 146 1.02 11.03 -9.93
C TYR A 146 -0.34 10.59 -10.45
N SER A 147 -0.35 9.48 -11.18
CA SER A 147 -1.58 8.92 -11.76
C SER A 147 -2.27 7.90 -10.85
N GLU A 148 -1.51 7.30 -9.94
CA GLU A 148 -2.03 6.34 -8.97
C GLU A 148 -1.14 6.34 -7.73
N LEU A 149 -1.74 6.15 -6.55
CA LEU A 149 -1.05 5.99 -5.27
C LEU A 149 -1.21 4.54 -4.79
N LYS A 150 -0.21 4.03 -4.06
CA LYS A 150 -0.26 2.76 -3.33
C LYS A 150 0.02 3.00 -1.85
N VAL A 151 -0.59 2.19 -1.00
CA VAL A 151 -0.19 2.04 0.40
C VAL A 151 0.76 0.85 0.47
N GLU A 152 1.95 1.07 1.01
CA GLU A 152 2.98 0.06 1.17
C GLU A 152 3.32 -0.08 2.65
N ALA A 153 3.65 -1.29 3.09
CA ALA A 153 4.19 -1.56 4.42
C ALA A 153 5.51 -2.32 4.30
N ASP A 154 6.36 -2.18 5.32
CA ASP A 154 7.65 -2.88 5.38
C ASP A 154 7.48 -4.34 5.82
N SER A 155 6.50 -4.60 6.72
CA SER A 155 6.16 -5.94 7.18
C SER A 155 4.73 -6.00 7.70
N TYR A 156 4.23 -7.22 7.95
CA TYR A 156 2.92 -7.49 8.52
C TYR A 156 2.96 -8.61 9.56
N ILE A 157 1.96 -8.63 10.45
CA ILE A 157 1.71 -9.70 11.43
C ILE A 157 0.22 -10.04 11.34
N ILE A 158 -0.11 -11.32 11.19
CA ILE A 158 -1.48 -11.82 11.12
C ILE A 158 -1.86 -12.50 12.44
N GLY A 159 -3.09 -12.31 12.87
CA GLY A 159 -3.61 -12.74 14.16
C GLY A 159 -3.45 -11.65 15.22
N GLU A 160 -4.01 -11.87 16.40
CA GLU A 160 -3.64 -11.08 17.56
C GLU A 160 -2.13 -11.26 17.76
N ALA A 161 -1.37 -10.17 17.77
CA ALA A 161 0.04 -10.23 18.12
C ALA A 161 0.11 -10.99 19.44
N HIS A 162 0.62 -12.23 19.41
CA HIS A 162 0.73 -13.08 20.59
C HIS A 162 1.36 -12.21 21.68
N GLU A 163 0.56 -11.74 22.64
CA GLU A 163 1.10 -11.45 23.95
C GLU A 163 1.70 -12.78 24.36
N SER A 164 3.02 -12.84 24.32
CA SER A 164 3.78 -13.95 24.84
C SER A 164 3.14 -14.30 26.18
N SER A 165 2.50 -15.47 26.27
CA SER A 165 2.13 -16.07 27.53
C SER A 165 3.45 -16.37 28.24
N LYS A 166 4.00 -15.34 28.88
CA LYS A 166 5.10 -15.50 29.82
C LYS A 166 4.54 -16.36 30.93
N SER A 167 5.01 -17.60 30.93
CA SER A 167 4.92 -18.49 32.07
C SER A 167 5.23 -17.73 33.36
N LYS A 168 4.34 -17.92 34.33
CA LYS A 168 4.65 -17.84 35.75
C LYS A 168 4.06 -19.07 36.41
#